data_AF-A0A2N9EVL5-F1
#
_entry.id   AF-A0A2N9EVL5-F1
#
_cell.length_a   1.000
_cell.length_b   1.000
_cell.length_c   1.000
_cell.angle_alpha   90.00
_cell.angle_beta   90.00
_cell.angle_gamma   90.00
#
_symmetry.space_group_name_H-M   'P 1'
#
loop_
_entity.id
_entity.type
_entity.pdbx_description
1 polymer ?
#
loop_
_entity_poly.entity_id
_entity_poly.type
_entity_poly.pdbx_seq_one_letter_code
_entity_poly.pdbx_strand_id
1 'polypeptide(L)'
;MESASEMVAFPLLPTPIESNYRACTIPYRFPSDNPRKPTPTELSWIDLFLNSIPSFKKRAESDPTVPDAPIKADKFAQRYAEILEDFKKDPESHGGPPDCIVVEENAKAISLFADVVLLNDSIEDGGKRLESLVRGIFAGNIFDLGSAQQN
;
A
#
# COMPACT_ATOMS: atom_id res chain seq x y z
N MET A 1 16.91 13.88 -10.84
CA MET A 1 17.48 12.55 -10.58
C MET A 1 17.74 12.47 -9.10
N GLU A 2 16.79 11.96 -8.33
CA GLU A 2 17.08 11.54 -6.96
C GLU A 2 18.05 10.36 -7.05
N SER A 3 19.24 10.48 -6.46
CA SER A 3 20.17 9.36 -6.39
C SER A 3 19.57 8.30 -5.48
N ALA A 4 19.47 7.05 -5.96
CA ALA A 4 19.11 5.92 -5.14
C ALA A 4 20.09 5.85 -3.95
N SER A 5 19.62 6.28 -2.78
CA SER A 5 20.41 6.21 -1.55
C SER A 5 20.44 4.77 -1.08
N GLU A 6 21.57 4.33 -0.54
CA GLU A 6 21.71 2.97 -0.01
C GLU A 6 20.74 2.76 1.16
N MET A 7 20.00 1.65 1.13
CA MET A 7 19.05 1.30 2.19
C MET A 7 19.83 0.84 3.43
N VAL A 8 19.53 1.42 4.58
CA VAL A 8 20.07 1.01 5.88
C VAL A 8 18.95 0.55 6.81
N ALA A 9 19.28 -0.29 7.78
CA ALA A 9 18.33 -0.73 8.78
C ALA A 9 17.77 0.43 9.62
N PHE A 10 16.50 0.36 9.99
CA PHE A 10 15.90 1.32 10.90
C PHE A 10 16.55 1.20 12.30
N PRO A 11 17.13 2.28 12.87
CA PRO A 11 17.98 2.18 14.07
C PRO A 11 17.30 1.65 15.34
N LEU A 12 15.96 1.69 15.40
CA LEU A 12 15.20 1.18 16.54
C LEU A 12 14.82 -0.30 16.40
N LEU A 13 15.18 -0.97 15.29
CA LEU A 13 14.97 -2.40 15.15
C LEU A 13 15.94 -3.17 16.07
N PRO A 14 15.43 -4.11 16.88
CA PRO A 14 16.29 -4.98 17.69
C PRO A 14 17.24 -5.80 16.83
N THR A 15 18.52 -5.84 17.20
CA THR A 15 19.54 -6.65 16.52
C THR A 15 19.70 -8.03 17.18
N PRO A 16 20.03 -9.10 16.42
CA PRO A 16 20.18 -9.12 14.96
C PRO A 16 18.81 -9.08 14.25
N ILE A 17 18.72 -8.29 13.17
CA ILE A 17 17.44 -8.00 12.49
C ILE A 17 16.91 -9.25 11.80
N GLU A 18 17.81 -10.06 11.24
CA GLU A 18 17.53 -11.24 10.43
C GLU A 18 16.71 -12.30 11.17
N SER A 19 16.82 -12.35 12.51
CA SER A 19 16.07 -13.30 13.34
C SER A 19 14.91 -12.67 14.11
N ASN A 20 14.85 -11.35 14.24
CA ASN A 20 13.92 -10.66 15.14
C ASN A 20 12.89 -9.79 14.41
N TYR A 21 13.14 -9.42 13.16
CA TYR A 21 12.23 -8.58 12.39
C TYR A 21 11.79 -9.27 11.10
N ARG A 22 10.47 -9.34 10.93
CA ARG A 22 9.82 -9.72 9.68
C ARG A 22 8.76 -8.67 9.37
N ALA A 23 8.91 -7.99 8.24
CA ALA A 23 8.00 -6.92 7.84
C ALA A 23 6.57 -7.43 7.59
N CYS A 24 6.43 -8.61 6.97
CA CYS A 24 5.12 -9.21 6.70
C CYS A 24 4.46 -9.70 8.00
N THR A 25 3.44 -8.97 8.46
CA THR A 25 2.66 -9.30 9.65
C THR A 25 1.90 -10.63 9.54
N ILE A 26 1.35 -10.92 8.35
CA ILE A 26 0.52 -12.10 8.13
C ILE A 26 1.36 -13.14 7.37
N PRO A 27 1.63 -14.33 7.95
CA PRO A 27 2.32 -15.39 7.24
C PRO A 27 1.38 -15.99 6.18
N TYR A 28 1.79 -15.98 4.91
CA TYR A 28 1.02 -16.63 3.87
C TYR A 28 1.27 -18.14 3.83
N ARG A 29 2.40 -18.57 4.40
CA ARG A 29 2.91 -19.93 4.38
C ARG A 29 3.76 -20.24 5.61
N PHE A 30 3.74 -21.50 6.04
CA PHE A 30 4.63 -22.09 7.02
C PHE A 30 5.60 -23.10 6.37
N PRO A 31 6.77 -23.38 6.99
CA PRO A 31 7.73 -24.35 6.46
C PRO A 31 7.17 -25.77 6.26
N SER A 32 6.09 -26.12 6.94
CA SER A 32 5.40 -27.41 6.82
C SER A 32 4.49 -27.51 5.59
N ASP A 33 4.15 -26.39 4.94
CA ASP A 33 3.22 -26.38 3.82
C ASP A 33 3.86 -26.93 2.55
N ASN A 34 3.06 -27.56 1.69
CA ASN A 34 3.56 -28.11 0.43
C ASN A 34 4.02 -26.99 -0.52
N PRO A 35 5.31 -26.90 -0.88
CA PRO A 35 5.85 -25.79 -1.67
C PRO A 35 5.31 -25.74 -3.11
N ARG A 36 4.76 -26.85 -3.61
CA ARG A 36 4.22 -26.95 -4.99
C ARG A 36 2.73 -26.67 -5.08
N LYS A 37 2.10 -26.24 -3.99
CA LYS A 37 0.66 -25.91 -3.97
C LYS A 37 0.45 -24.60 -3.24
N PRO A 38 -0.37 -23.68 -3.78
CA PRO A 38 -0.69 -22.45 -3.08
C PRO A 38 -1.48 -22.75 -1.81
N THR A 39 -1.24 -21.99 -0.74
CA THR A 39 -2.03 -22.05 0.49
C THR A 39 -3.34 -21.26 0.32
N PRO A 40 -4.36 -21.50 1.17
CA PRO A 40 -5.57 -20.68 1.16
C PRO A 40 -5.31 -19.18 1.41
N THR A 41 -4.30 -18.86 2.23
CA THR A 41 -3.91 -17.47 2.52
C THR A 41 -3.24 -16.83 1.32
N GLU A 42 -2.35 -17.54 0.62
CA GLU A 42 -1.75 -17.06 -0.64
C GLU A 42 -2.85 -16.78 -1.68
N LEU A 43 -3.80 -17.70 -1.86
CA LEU A 43 -4.92 -17.50 -2.79
C LEU A 43 -5.76 -16.26 -2.42
N SER A 44 -6.06 -16.08 -1.14
CA SER A 44 -6.86 -14.93 -0.66
C SER A 44 -6.17 -13.60 -0.95
N TRP A 45 -4.85 -13.52 -0.76
CA TRP A 45 -4.08 -12.32 -1.07
C TRP A 45 -3.93 -12.11 -2.58
N ILE A 46 -3.68 -13.17 -3.36
CA ILE A 46 -3.64 -13.07 -4.82
C ILE A 46 -4.98 -12.54 -5.35
N ASP A 47 -6.10 -13.06 -4.85
CA ASP A 47 -7.44 -12.59 -5.23
C ASP A 47 -7.68 -11.13 -4.81
N LEU A 48 -7.17 -10.71 -3.65
CA LEU A 48 -7.20 -9.30 -3.25
C LEU A 48 -6.47 -8.40 -4.26
N PHE A 49 -5.27 -8.80 -4.71
CA PHE A 49 -4.52 -8.05 -5.72
C PHE A 49 -5.18 -8.06 -7.09
N LEU A 50 -5.75 -9.19 -7.52
CA LEU A 50 -6.52 -9.25 -8.76
C LEU A 50 -7.72 -8.31 -8.74
N ASN A 51 -8.42 -8.25 -7.60
CA ASN A 51 -9.58 -7.37 -7.41
C ASN A 51 -9.21 -5.88 -7.38
N SER A 52 -7.94 -5.52 -7.14
CA SER A 52 -7.50 -4.13 -7.16
C SER A 52 -7.21 -3.63 -8.59
N ILE A 53 -6.90 -4.53 -9.54
CA ILE A 53 -6.51 -4.20 -10.93
C ILE A 53 -7.46 -3.18 -11.60
N PRO A 54 -8.79 -3.31 -11.54
CA PRO A 54 -9.68 -2.35 -12.19
C PRO A 54 -9.50 -0.92 -11.67
N SER A 55 -9.28 -0.75 -10.37
CA SER A 55 -9.08 0.56 -9.75
C SER A 55 -7.74 1.20 -10.17
N PHE A 56 -6.66 0.40 -10.16
CA PHE A 56 -5.33 0.84 -10.61
C PHE A 56 -5.32 1.16 -12.09
N LYS A 57 -5.94 0.32 -12.94
CA LYS A 57 -6.09 0.58 -14.37
C LYS A 57 -6.82 1.90 -14.61
N LYS A 58 -7.96 2.13 -13.95
CA LYS A 58 -8.75 3.36 -14.09
C LYS A 58 -7.96 4.61 -13.69
N ARG A 59 -7.13 4.50 -12.65
CA ARG A 59 -6.25 5.60 -12.24
C ARG A 59 -5.17 5.84 -13.28
N ALA A 60 -4.49 4.78 -13.72
CA ALA A 60 -3.39 4.84 -14.68
C ALA A 60 -3.83 5.32 -16.08
N GLU A 61 -5.00 4.92 -16.58
CA GLU A 61 -5.50 5.35 -17.89
C GLU A 61 -5.84 6.85 -17.93
N SER A 62 -6.13 7.43 -16.75
CA SER A 62 -6.45 8.85 -16.58
C SER A 62 -5.22 9.73 -16.33
N ASP A 63 -4.02 9.16 -16.25
CA ASP A 63 -2.79 9.90 -15.96
C ASP A 63 -2.36 10.74 -17.19
N PRO A 64 -2.44 12.08 -17.14
CA PRO A 64 -2.12 12.94 -18.27
C PRO A 64 -0.60 13.06 -18.51
N THR A 65 0.23 12.63 -17.57
CA THR A 65 1.69 12.75 -17.66
C THR A 65 2.32 11.64 -18.50
N VAL A 66 1.57 10.57 -18.76
CA VAL A 66 2.02 9.38 -19.47
C VAL A 66 1.44 9.38 -20.89
N PRO A 67 2.26 9.48 -21.96
CA PRO A 67 1.78 9.30 -23.32
C PRO A 67 1.19 7.89 -23.51
N ASP A 68 0.07 7.79 -24.24
CA ASP A 68 -0.67 6.54 -24.46
C ASP A 68 -1.08 5.84 -23.16
N ALA A 69 -1.40 6.62 -22.11
CA ALA A 69 -1.81 6.12 -20.80
C ALA A 69 -2.88 5.01 -20.86
N PRO A 70 -3.95 5.10 -21.68
CA PRO A 70 -4.93 4.02 -21.78
C PRO A 70 -4.33 2.69 -22.26
N ILE A 71 -3.47 2.73 -23.29
CA ILE A 71 -2.83 1.53 -23.85
C ILE A 71 -1.86 0.92 -22.82
N LYS A 72 -1.13 1.76 -22.11
CA LYS A 72 -0.20 1.30 -21.06
C LYS A 72 -0.93 0.76 -19.84
N ALA A 73 -2.06 1.33 -19.46
CA ALA A 73 -2.91 0.85 -18.39
C ALA A 73 -3.51 -0.52 -18.72
N ASP A 74 -3.96 -0.74 -19.96
CA ASP A 74 -4.38 -2.06 -20.46
C ASP A 74 -3.25 -3.08 -20.38
N LYS A 75 -2.05 -2.70 -20.85
CA LYS A 75 -0.87 -3.56 -20.81
C LYS A 75 -0.43 -3.88 -19.38
N PHE A 76 -0.54 -2.93 -18.46
CA PHE A 76 -0.32 -3.15 -17.02
C PHE A 76 -1.32 -4.16 -16.48
N ALA A 77 -2.62 -3.93 -16.69
CA ALA A 77 -3.67 -4.80 -16.17
C ALA A 77 -3.51 -6.24 -16.67
N GLN A 78 -3.21 -6.42 -17.96
CA GLN A 78 -2.94 -7.72 -18.54
C GLN A 78 -1.73 -8.40 -17.89
N ARG A 79 -0.56 -7.73 -17.90
CA ARG A 79 0.69 -8.32 -17.38
C ARG A 79 0.61 -8.64 -15.90
N TYR A 80 0.01 -7.75 -15.11
CA TYR A 80 -0.09 -7.94 -13.67
C TYR A 80 -1.09 -9.06 -13.33
N ALA A 81 -2.20 -9.17 -14.06
CA ALA A 81 -3.11 -10.31 -13.93
C ALA A 81 -2.43 -11.64 -14.30
N GLU A 82 -1.65 -11.67 -15.39
CA GLU A 82 -0.88 -12.86 -15.80
C GLU A 82 0.10 -13.31 -14.70
N ILE A 83 0.85 -12.37 -14.09
CA ILE A 83 1.77 -12.66 -12.97
C ILE A 83 1.01 -13.25 -11.77
N LEU A 84 -0.11 -12.64 -11.39
CA LEU A 84 -0.93 -13.10 -10.25
C LEU A 84 -1.54 -14.49 -10.50
N GLU A 85 -2.00 -14.75 -11.72
CA GLU A 85 -2.52 -16.08 -12.11
C GLU A 85 -1.41 -17.13 -12.20
N ASP A 86 -0.19 -16.74 -12.56
CA ASP A 86 0.96 -17.65 -12.51
C ASP A 86 1.36 -17.98 -11.08
N PHE A 87 1.26 -17.03 -10.13
CA PHE A 87 1.43 -17.33 -8.70
C PHE A 87 0.38 -18.32 -8.16
N LYS A 88 -0.85 -18.33 -8.70
CA LYS A 88 -1.85 -19.36 -8.33
C LYS A 88 -1.43 -20.75 -8.79
N LYS A 89 -0.72 -20.85 -9.91
CA LYS A 89 -0.27 -22.13 -10.48
C LYS A 89 1.03 -22.60 -9.81
N ASP A 90 1.95 -21.67 -9.59
CA ASP A 90 3.28 -21.90 -9.03
C ASP A 90 3.74 -20.67 -8.21
N PRO A 91 3.71 -20.77 -6.86
CA PRO A 91 4.16 -19.70 -5.96
C PRO A 91 5.61 -19.24 -6.16
N GLU A 92 6.45 -20.02 -6.85
CA GLU A 92 7.86 -19.69 -7.10
C GLU A 92 8.11 -18.99 -8.46
N SER A 93 7.08 -18.83 -9.30
CA SER A 93 7.21 -18.45 -10.71
C SER A 93 7.85 -17.07 -10.99
N HIS A 94 7.83 -16.12 -10.04
CA HIS A 94 8.36 -14.76 -10.22
C HIS A 94 9.30 -14.30 -9.09
N GLY A 95 10.08 -15.22 -8.51
CA GLY A 95 11.12 -14.89 -7.51
C GLY A 95 10.68 -15.00 -6.05
N GLY A 96 9.60 -15.74 -5.79
CA GLY A 96 9.10 -16.07 -4.46
C GLY A 96 7.69 -15.54 -4.17
N PRO A 97 7.14 -15.84 -2.98
CA PRO A 97 5.76 -15.50 -2.62
C PRO A 97 5.56 -13.98 -2.54
N PRO A 98 4.39 -13.46 -2.97
CA PRO A 98 4.16 -12.02 -3.11
C PRO A 98 4.22 -11.27 -1.77
N ASP A 99 4.83 -10.08 -1.76
CA ASP A 99 4.75 -9.07 -0.69
C ASP A 99 4.37 -7.70 -1.27
N CYS A 100 4.00 -6.74 -0.41
CA CYS A 100 3.18 -5.58 -0.83
C CYS A 100 3.73 -4.26 -0.27
N ILE A 101 4.06 -3.29 -1.14
CA ILE A 101 4.43 -1.90 -0.79
C ILE A 101 3.88 -0.94 -1.86
N VAL A 102 3.26 0.19 -1.48
CA VAL A 102 2.70 1.24 -2.37
C VAL A 102 2.90 2.64 -1.74
N VAL A 103 3.09 3.70 -2.54
CA VAL A 103 3.29 5.10 -2.09
C VAL A 103 2.56 6.12 -2.99
N GLU A 104 1.98 7.15 -2.33
CA GLU A 104 1.88 8.59 -2.71
C GLU A 104 0.48 9.21 -2.94
N GLU A 105 0.13 10.33 -2.25
CA GLU A 105 -1.00 11.26 -2.56
C GLU A 105 -1.04 12.60 -1.73
N ASN A 106 -0.08 13.54 -1.91
CA ASN A 106 0.11 14.67 -0.97
C ASN A 106 -0.55 16.04 -1.29
N ALA A 107 -1.10 16.29 -2.48
CA ALA A 107 -1.40 17.68 -2.89
C ALA A 107 -2.67 18.31 -2.28
N LYS A 108 -3.74 17.54 -2.04
CA LYS A 108 -5.02 18.07 -1.54
C LYS A 108 -5.10 18.14 -0.01
N ALA A 109 -4.30 17.34 0.70
CA ALA A 109 -4.20 17.42 2.15
C ALA A 109 -3.65 18.79 2.62
N ILE A 110 -2.83 19.45 1.78
CA ILE A 110 -2.20 20.73 2.09
C ILE A 110 -3.22 21.87 2.20
N SER A 111 -4.30 21.89 1.40
CA SER A 111 -5.29 22.98 1.43
C SER A 111 -6.17 22.95 2.69
N LEU A 112 -6.38 21.77 3.28
CA LEU A 112 -7.19 21.58 4.49
C LEU A 112 -6.35 21.64 5.78
N PHE A 113 -5.02 21.65 5.65
CA PHE A 113 -4.12 21.50 6.79
C PHE A 113 -4.29 22.61 7.83
N ALA A 114 -4.36 23.88 7.40
CA ALA A 114 -4.48 25.02 8.31
C ALA A 114 -5.75 24.95 9.17
N ASP A 115 -6.89 24.63 8.55
CA ASP A 115 -8.18 24.55 9.24
C ASP A 115 -8.22 23.37 10.23
N VAL A 116 -7.64 22.23 9.85
CA VAL A 116 -7.53 21.05 10.74
C VAL A 116 -6.64 21.34 11.95
N VAL A 117 -5.55 22.10 11.77
CA VAL A 117 -4.67 22.49 12.89
C VAL A 117 -5.40 23.44 13.82
N LEU A 118 -6.05 24.49 13.30
CA LEU A 118 -6.78 25.47 14.11
C LEU A 118 -7.92 24.83 14.93
N LEU A 119 -8.62 23.86 14.34
CA LEU A 119 -9.65 23.10 15.04
C LEU A 119 -9.08 22.36 16.26
N ASN A 120 -7.93 21.69 16.11
CA ASN A 120 -7.32 20.93 17.20
C ASN A 120 -6.68 21.83 18.26
N ASP A 121 -6.10 22.96 17.86
CA ASP A 121 -5.52 23.93 18.80
C ASP A 121 -6.58 24.59 19.69
N SER A 122 -7.83 24.70 19.20
CA SER A 122 -8.97 25.20 19.99
C SER A 122 -9.41 24.28 21.14
N ILE A 123 -8.91 23.03 21.19
CA ILE A 123 -9.26 22.08 22.25
C ILE A 123 -8.32 22.29 23.44
N GLU A 124 -8.78 22.93 24.51
CA GLU A 124 -7.95 23.25 25.70
C GLU A 124 -7.48 22.02 26.49
N ASP A 125 -8.31 20.98 26.56
CA ASP A 125 -7.96 19.75 27.27
C ASP A 125 -7.00 18.88 26.45
N GLY A 126 -5.81 18.64 26.98
CA GLY A 126 -4.75 17.91 26.28
C GLY A 126 -5.12 16.45 25.96
N GLY A 127 -5.92 15.79 26.80
CA GLY A 127 -6.38 14.42 26.56
C GLY A 127 -7.37 14.35 25.39
N LYS A 128 -8.34 15.26 25.37
CA LYS A 128 -9.32 15.39 24.27
C LYS A 128 -8.65 15.84 22.97
N ARG A 129 -7.63 16.68 23.03
CA ARG A 129 -6.84 17.08 21.86
C ARG A 129 -6.10 15.88 21.27
N LEU A 130 -5.46 15.07 22.10
CA LEU A 130 -4.81 13.83 21.66
C LEU A 130 -5.81 12.86 21.03
N GLU A 131 -6.97 12.65 21.65
CA GLU A 131 -8.02 11.80 21.09
C GLU A 131 -8.47 12.29 19.70
N SER A 132 -8.69 13.60 19.55
CA SER A 132 -9.05 14.23 18.28
C SER A 132 -7.98 14.00 17.20
N LEU A 133 -6.70 14.17 17.55
CA LEU A 133 -5.59 13.92 16.63
C LEU A 133 -5.50 12.44 16.21
N VAL A 134 -5.64 11.51 17.15
CA VAL A 134 -5.63 10.07 16.86
C VAL A 134 -6.78 9.67 15.94
N ARG A 135 -8.00 10.19 16.20
CA ARG A 135 -9.14 10.02 15.30
C ARG A 135 -8.86 10.61 13.92
N GLY A 136 -8.21 11.77 13.86
CA GLY A 136 -7.76 12.42 12.62
C GLY A 136 -6.77 11.55 11.82
N ILE A 137 -5.81 10.89 12.48
CA ILE A 137 -4.88 9.96 11.83
C ILE A 137 -5.63 8.79 11.19
N PHE A 138 -6.54 8.14 11.93
CA PHE A 138 -7.34 7.04 11.39
C PHE A 138 -8.27 7.49 10.27
N ALA A 139 -8.90 8.66 10.40
CA ALA A 139 -9.74 9.23 9.37
C ALA A 139 -8.93 9.57 8.11
N GLY A 140 -7.75 10.16 8.25
CA GLY A 140 -6.84 10.45 7.13
C GLY A 140 -6.41 9.19 6.38
N ASN A 141 -6.18 8.08 7.09
CA ASN A 141 -5.83 6.80 6.46
C ASN A 141 -6.97 6.16 5.64
N ILE A 142 -8.24 6.49 5.94
CA ILE A 142 -9.41 5.89 5.27
C ILE A 142 -9.98 6.82 4.21
N PHE A 143 -10.19 8.07 4.59
CA PHE A 143 -10.89 9.06 3.78
C PHE A 143 -9.97 9.90 2.93
N ASP A 144 -8.65 9.66 3.02
CA ASP A 144 -7.57 10.40 2.36
C ASP A 144 -8.02 11.83 2.09
N LEU A 145 -7.83 12.76 3.04
CA LEU A 145 -8.54 14.07 3.10
C LEU A 145 -8.68 14.84 1.76
N GLY A 146 -7.88 14.52 0.74
CA GLY A 146 -8.10 14.92 -0.66
C GLY A 146 -9.21 14.24 -1.49
N SER A 147 -9.70 13.05 -1.17
CA SER A 147 -10.72 12.34 -1.95
C SER A 147 -12.15 12.73 -1.56
N ALA A 148 -12.36 13.32 -0.37
CA ALA A 148 -13.67 13.72 0.14
C ALA A 148 -14.19 15.06 -0.44
N GLN A 149 -13.37 15.87 -1.11
CA GLN A 149 -13.86 16.99 -1.91
C GLN A 149 -14.37 16.49 -3.27
N GLN A 150 -15.67 16.17 -3.32
CA GLN A 150 -16.43 16.19 -4.57
C GLN A 150 -16.69 17.65 -4.96
N ASN A 151 -16.37 18.02 -6.19
CA ASN A 151 -16.85 19.25 -6.82
C ASN A 151 -18.38 19.28 -6.88
#